data_AF-A0A2V8JCD7-F1
#
_entry.id   AF-A0A2V8JCD7-F1
#
_cell.length_a   1.000
_cell.length_b   1.000
_cell.length_c   1.000
_cell.angle_alpha   90.00
_cell.angle_beta   90.00
_cell.angle_gamma   90.00
#
_symmetry.space_group_name_H-M   'P 1'
#
loop_
_entity.id
_entity.type
_entity.pdbx_description
1 polymer ?
#
loop_
_entity_poly.entity_id
_entity_poly.type
_entity_poly.pdbx_seq_one_letter_code
_entity_poly.pdbx_strand_id
1 'polypeptide(L)'
;MSSRLVNVRLDERRLERARRLRAKGITLSDLVRDAIDRQYEQLVKSGKRRDIDAVMNEIYERYPDPSGLRPRDYDVHDRRAARQAIVHKLRSKRR
;
A
#
# COMPACT_ATOMS: atom_id res chain seq x y z
N MET A 1 -10.01 20.65 -4.87
CA MET A 1 -9.90 19.43 -4.03
C MET A 1 -10.91 19.54 -2.91
N SER A 2 -11.71 18.50 -2.65
CA SER A 2 -12.71 18.50 -1.57
C SER A 2 -11.99 18.31 -0.24
N SER A 3 -11.93 19.36 0.60
CA SER A 3 -11.43 19.26 1.96
C SER A 3 -12.59 18.90 2.90
N ARG A 4 -12.48 17.78 3.62
CA ARG A 4 -13.45 17.37 4.64
C ARG A 4 -12.97 17.82 6.03
N LEU A 5 -13.86 18.44 6.81
CA LEU A 5 -13.56 18.80 8.19
C LEU A 5 -13.55 17.55 9.08
N VAL A 6 -12.54 17.45 9.94
CA VAL A 6 -12.37 16.38 10.91
C VAL A 6 -12.22 17.01 12.30
N ASN A 7 -13.05 16.58 13.24
CA ASN A 7 -12.99 17.05 14.63
C ASN A 7 -11.95 16.24 15.41
N VAL A 8 -11.06 16.92 16.11
CA VAL A 8 -10.01 16.31 16.94
C VAL A 8 -10.18 16.78 18.38
N ARG A 9 -10.12 15.85 19.34
CA ARG A 9 -10.15 16.17 20.77
C ARG A 9 -8.75 16.56 21.23
N LEU A 10 -8.64 17.72 21.87
CA LEU A 10 -7.40 18.22 22.48
C LEU A 10 -7.61 18.36 23.98
N ASP A 11 -6.62 17.93 24.75
CA ASP A 11 -6.54 18.28 26.17
C ASP A 11 -6.23 19.78 26.35
N GLU A 12 -6.41 20.28 27.57
CA GLU A 12 -6.23 21.71 27.91
C GLU A 12 -4.82 22.21 27.57
N ARG A 13 -3.79 21.40 27.83
CA ARG A 13 -2.39 21.76 27.55
C ARG A 13 -2.14 21.91 26.04
N ARG A 14 -2.70 21.02 25.23
CA ARG A 14 -2.62 21.08 23.76
C ARG A 14 -3.47 22.23 23.21
N LEU A 15 -4.62 22.52 23.81
CA LEU A 15 -5.46 23.64 23.44
C LEU A 15 -4.74 24.98 23.66
N GLU A 16 -4.07 25.15 24.80
CA GLU A 16 -3.29 26.37 25.10
C GLU A 16 -2.15 26.57 24.08
N ARG A 17 -1.43 25.50 23.76
CA ARG A 17 -0.38 25.53 22.72
C ARG A 17 -0.94 25.90 21.36
N ALA A 18 -2.08 25.32 20.96
CA ALA A 18 -2.75 25.65 19.70
C ALA A 18 -3.17 27.14 19.64
N ARG A 19 -3.64 27.71 20.76
CA ARG A 19 -3.95 29.15 20.84
C ARG A 19 -2.72 30.02 20.63
N ARG A 20 -1.60 29.69 21.28
CA ARG A 20 -0.32 30.42 21.12
C ARG A 20 0.24 30.31 19.70
N LEU A 21 0.10 29.15 19.06
CA LEU A 21 0.51 28.92 17.67
C LEU A 21 -0.35 29.73 16.69
N ARG A 22 -1.67 29.76 16.91
CA ARG A 22 -2.59 30.56 16.11
C ARG A 22 -2.28 32.06 16.21
N ALA A 23 -1.91 32.56 17.39
CA ALA A 23 -1.49 33.95 17.57
C ALA A 23 -0.24 34.32 16.75
N LYS A 24 0.56 33.33 16.35
CA LYS A 24 1.72 33.49 15.46
C LYS A 24 1.41 33.20 13.99
N GLY A 25 0.13 33.07 13.63
CA GLY A 25 -0.32 32.79 12.26
C GLY A 25 -0.27 31.32 11.85
N ILE A 26 0.11 30.40 12.75
CA ILE A 26 0.19 28.97 12.45
C ILE A 26 -1.16 28.32 12.80
N THR A 27 -1.88 27.83 11.79
CA THR A 27 -3.17 27.17 12.04
C THR A 27 -2.97 25.73 12.51
N LEU A 28 -3.89 25.25 13.34
CA LEU A 28 -3.89 23.86 13.78
C LEU A 28 -4.06 22.89 12.60
N SER A 29 -4.85 23.28 11.59
CA SER A 29 -5.07 22.47 10.40
C SER A 29 -3.79 22.24 9.61
N ASP A 30 -2.96 23.27 9.45
CA ASP A 30 -1.69 23.13 8.73
C ASP A 30 -0.72 22.23 9.49
N LEU A 31 -0.63 22.39 10.81
CA LEU A 31 0.14 21.51 11.69
C LEU A 31 -0.30 20.04 11.61
N VAL A 32 -1.61 19.80 11.59
CA VAL A 32 -2.16 18.44 11.52
C VAL A 32 -1.91 17.82 10.15
N ARG A 33 -2.11 18.56 9.05
CA ARG A 33 -1.83 18.08 7.69
C ARG A 33 -0.35 17.72 7.54
N ASP A 34 0.55 18.62 7.93
CA ASP A 34 1.99 18.39 7.91
C ASP A 34 2.39 17.15 8.73
N ALA A 35 1.83 17.00 9.93
CA ALA A 35 2.13 15.87 10.79
C ALA A 35 1.64 14.54 10.18
N ILE A 36 0.46 14.55 9.56
CA ILE A 36 -0.08 13.39 8.84
C ILE A 36 0.84 13.04 7.67
N ASP A 37 1.21 14.00 6.84
CA ASP A 37 2.05 13.76 5.66
C ASP A 37 3.42 13.21 6.06
N ARG A 38 4.07 13.80 7.07
CA ARG A 38 5.35 13.29 7.59
C ARG A 38 5.22 11.87 8.15
N GLN A 39 4.18 11.59 8.92
CA GLN A 39 3.98 10.25 9.49
C GLN A 39 3.66 9.23 8.41
N TYR A 40 2.89 9.63 7.39
CA TYR A 40 2.58 8.78 6.24
C TYR A 40 3.83 8.50 5.42
N GLU A 41 4.66 9.50 5.15
CA GLU A 41 5.95 9.30 4.49
C GLU A 41 6.86 8.37 5.29
N GLN A 42 6.92 8.52 6.62
CA GLN A 42 7.68 7.62 7.47
C GLN A 42 7.13 6.20 7.42
N LEU A 43 5.81 6.02 7.36
CA LEU A 43 5.18 4.71 7.20
C LEU A 43 5.50 4.10 5.83
N VAL A 44 5.44 4.88 4.75
CA VAL A 44 5.77 4.44 3.38
C VAL A 44 7.27 4.18 3.22
N LYS A 45 8.13 4.95 3.88
CA LYS A 45 9.60 4.76 3.86
C LYS A 45 10.05 3.61 4.74
N SER A 46 9.44 3.42 5.92
CA SER A 46 9.72 2.30 6.83
C SER A 46 9.11 1.00 6.36
N GLY A 47 7.91 1.07 5.76
CA GLY A 47 7.38 0.08 4.86
C GLY A 47 8.07 0.17 3.51
N LYS A 48 9.40 -0.02 3.47
CA LYS A 48 10.09 -0.47 2.25
C LYS A 48 9.10 -1.42 1.58
N ARG A 49 8.64 -1.11 0.36
CA ARG A 49 8.11 -2.15 -0.54
C ARG A 49 9.03 -3.33 -0.28
N ARG A 50 8.53 -4.43 0.32
CA ARG A 50 9.32 -5.67 0.41
C ARG A 50 9.98 -5.76 -0.94
N ASP A 51 11.31 -5.78 -0.96
CA ASP A 51 12.03 -5.77 -2.21
C ASP A 51 11.47 -6.93 -3.02
N ILE A 52 10.60 -6.60 -3.97
CA ILE A 52 9.71 -7.58 -4.59
C ILE A 52 10.61 -8.54 -5.34
N ASP A 53 11.67 -7.99 -5.94
CA ASP A 53 12.71 -8.74 -6.60
C ASP A 53 13.44 -9.64 -5.59
N ALA A 54 13.83 -9.16 -4.41
CA ALA A 54 14.44 -10.01 -3.39
C ALA A 54 13.52 -11.15 -2.89
N VAL A 55 12.23 -10.86 -2.66
CA VAL A 55 11.26 -11.87 -2.21
C VAL A 55 10.97 -12.88 -3.32
N MET A 56 10.82 -12.42 -4.56
CA MET A 56 10.59 -13.30 -5.70
C MET A 56 11.83 -14.15 -5.96
N ASN A 57 13.03 -13.60 -5.85
CA ASN A 57 14.28 -14.35 -5.95
C ASN A 57 14.38 -15.43 -4.87
N GLU A 58 14.06 -15.11 -3.60
CA GLU A 58 14.02 -16.10 -2.52
C GLU A 58 13.02 -17.24 -2.83
N ILE A 59 11.85 -16.92 -3.39
CA ILE A 59 10.85 -17.91 -3.78
C ILE A 59 11.38 -18.81 -4.90
N TYR A 60 11.99 -18.24 -5.94
CA TYR A 60 12.53 -19.01 -7.06
C TYR A 60 13.75 -19.85 -6.69
N GLU A 61 14.58 -19.38 -5.76
CA GLU A 61 15.69 -20.18 -5.21
C GLU A 61 15.17 -21.39 -4.41
N ARG A 62 14.16 -21.19 -3.57
CA ARG A 62 13.58 -22.27 -2.76
C ARG A 62 12.74 -23.24 -3.59
N TYR A 63 12.10 -22.75 -4.64
CA TYR A 63 11.21 -23.51 -5.52
C TYR A 63 11.55 -23.23 -6.98
N PRO A 64 12.63 -23.84 -7.52
CA PRO A 64 13.01 -23.63 -8.90
C PRO A 64 11.92 -24.14 -9.84
N ASP A 65 11.65 -23.39 -10.90
CA ASP A 65 10.72 -23.82 -11.93
C ASP A 65 11.23 -25.14 -12.56
N PRO A 66 10.38 -26.18 -12.67
CA PRO A 66 10.78 -27.44 -13.28
C PRO A 66 11.18 -27.26 -14.73
N SER A 67 12.22 -27.97 -15.18
CA SER A 67 12.67 -27.91 -16.57
C SER A 67 11.59 -28.45 -17.52
N GLY A 68 11.36 -27.75 -18.63
CA GLY A 68 10.42 -28.16 -19.66
C GLY A 68 8.96 -27.71 -19.46
N LEU A 69 8.72 -26.66 -18.67
CA LEU A 69 7.40 -26.00 -18.64
C LEU A 69 7.01 -25.57 -20.06
N ARG A 70 5.86 -26.08 -20.53
CA ARG A 70 5.30 -25.64 -21.81
C ARG A 70 4.93 -24.15 -21.71
N PRO A 71 5.15 -23.37 -22.78
CA PRO A 71 4.62 -22.02 -22.86
C PRO A 71 3.12 -22.01 -22.56
N ARG A 72 2.66 -20.95 -21.88
CA ARG A 72 1.23 -20.75 -21.64
C ARG A 72 0.56 -20.50 -22.99
N ASP A 73 -0.58 -21.15 -23.20
CA ASP A 73 -1.42 -21.03 -24.40
C ASP A 73 -2.35 -19.81 -24.38
N TYR A 74 -2.21 -18.96 -23.35
CA TYR A 74 -2.95 -17.72 -23.17
C TYR A 74 -2.02 -16.58 -22.79
N ASP A 75 -2.43 -15.35 -23.14
CA ASP A 75 -1.76 -14.14 -22.71
C ASP A 75 -1.99 -13.91 -21.20
N VAL A 76 -0.90 -13.80 -20.44
CA VAL A 76 -0.93 -13.54 -19.00
C VAL A 76 -1.27 -12.08 -18.67
N HIS A 77 -1.11 -11.17 -19.63
CA HIS A 77 -1.44 -9.76 -19.47
C HIS A 77 -2.91 -9.46 -19.81
N ASP A 78 -3.59 -10.33 -20.57
CA ASP A 78 -5.04 -10.30 -20.70
C ASP A 78 -5.71 -10.94 -19.48
N ARG A 79 -6.31 -10.07 -18.65
CA ARG A 79 -7.06 -10.47 -17.45
C ARG A 79 -8.16 -11.50 -17.73
N ARG A 80 -8.87 -11.39 -18.85
CA ARG A 80 -9.99 -12.30 -19.17
C ARG A 80 -9.45 -13.67 -19.56
N ALA A 81 -8.46 -13.72 -20.45
CA ALA A 81 -7.80 -14.96 -20.87
C ALA A 81 -7.17 -15.70 -19.68
N ALA A 82 -6.40 -14.98 -18.85
CA ALA A 82 -5.76 -15.56 -17.66
C ALA A 82 -6.77 -16.13 -16.66
N ARG A 83 -7.86 -15.41 -16.38
CA ARG A 83 -8.91 -15.88 -15.48
C ARG A 83 -9.56 -17.17 -15.99
N GLN A 84 -9.88 -17.23 -17.29
CA GLN A 84 -10.50 -18.40 -17.89
C GLN A 84 -9.59 -19.64 -17.79
N ALA A 85 -8.30 -19.48 -18.12
CA ALA A 85 -7.32 -20.56 -18.05
C ALA A 85 -7.12 -21.09 -16.62
N ILE A 86 -7.02 -20.20 -15.62
CA ILE A 86 -6.91 -20.59 -14.20
C ILE A 86 -8.15 -21.38 -13.76
N VAL A 87 -9.35 -20.87 -14.05
CA VAL A 87 -10.61 -21.55 -13.68
C VAL A 87 -10.72 -22.91 -14.34
N HIS A 88 -10.36 -23.01 -15.62
CA HIS A 88 -10.34 -24.28 -16.34
C HIS A 88 -9.42 -25.31 -15.67
N LYS A 89 -8.19 -24.92 -15.35
CA LYS A 89 -7.20 -25.78 -14.68
C LYS A 89 -7.63 -26.24 -13.30
N LEU A 90 -8.27 -25.37 -12.52
CA LEU A 90 -8.76 -25.72 -11.19
C LEU A 90 -9.95 -26.68 -11.25
N ARG A 91 -10.82 -26.53 -12.24
CA ARG A 91 -11.95 -27.46 -12.48
C ARG A 91 -11.48 -28.83 -12.96
N SER A 92 -10.47 -28.87 -13.84
CA SER A 92 -9.93 -30.14 -14.36
C SER A 92 -9.21 -30.97 -13.30
N LYS A 93 -8.65 -30.34 -12.24
CA LYS A 93 -8.02 -31.03 -11.11
C LYS A 93 -9.01 -31.57 -10.06
N ARG A 94 -10.26 -31.10 -10.07
CA ARG A 94 -11.30 -31.50 -9.10
C ARG A 94 -12.09 -32.74 -9.55
N ARG A 95 -11.96 -33.13 -10.82
CA ARG A 95 -12.40 -34.41 -11.36
C ARG A 95 -11.26 -35.41 -11.32
#